data_AF-A0A2E3B8Q4-F1
#
_entry.id   AF-A0A2E3B8Q4-F1
#
_cell.length_a   1.000
_cell.length_b   1.000
_cell.length_c   1.000
_cell.angle_alpha   90.00
_cell.angle_beta   90.00
_cell.angle_gamma   90.00
#
_symmetry.space_group_name_H-M   'P 1'
#
loop_
_entity.id
_entity.type
_entity.pdbx_description
1 polymer ?
#
loop_
_entity_poly.entity_id
_entity_poly.type
_entity_poly.pdbx_seq_one_letter_code
_entity_poly.pdbx_strand_id
1 'polypeptide(L)'
;MAPYTLKTSLDDILARNAIHTVLQPIVDLRSESALGFEALSRGPSGHILQRPDLMFQAAQQFDRVLELDRACLRTALAHYLKQDNKALLFLNFSPITLLSLADRADELISEFLQDKIRPHQIVLEVSERFPIIDLAEFVRQLNRLKALGFGIAIDDLGTGYSGLKLWSEVQPDYVKIDRHFIHQVDQDTVKQSFISSVVHLCKQLNCEIIAEGIETLGEMNLVRSLGIHYGQGYLLAKPHATADFSMPNFEEDSLTKGTTDELTQEQKTPYYKKTVDDLHEYIEPMSPTTSLREACDVFRERSDLLSIPIVENGFPIGLIHRWRVLEIFSAQYGRILYERETTMDFMQQDPLIFDCSQEIEAASKAITAAEDNYLRQHFIVTDKGRYIGLVNTKNLLKSITDIQMKKARYANPLTLLPGNVPIDEHIQRLLDQKQRFSLAYVDLNFFKPFNDQFGYRRGDAVLRWLGKLLEEQTSHSTFVGHVGGDDFVLIFESECMQQDCQNIIAKFSEGIKKFYSAEDLSENYVNGTDRQGNPCRFNLLGLAIGGVPSYMITTDDGADIAVLAAKAKKLAKTSNQSQFVQLNSSTPLTLVN
;
A
#
# COMPACT_ATOMS: atom_id res chain seq x y z
N MET A 1 -35.35 10.65 -13.07
CA MET A 1 -35.80 9.46 -13.84
C MET A 1 -36.84 8.72 -13.01
N ALA A 2 -37.94 8.28 -13.60
CA ALA A 2 -39.07 7.78 -12.81
C ALA A 2 -38.72 6.41 -12.18
N PRO A 3 -38.81 6.27 -10.83
CA PRO A 3 -38.54 5.00 -10.14
C PRO A 3 -39.44 3.84 -10.61
N TYR A 4 -40.58 4.15 -11.23
CA TYR A 4 -41.49 3.17 -11.85
C TYR A 4 -40.83 2.35 -12.96
N THR A 5 -39.93 2.92 -13.76
CA THR A 5 -39.33 2.17 -14.90
C THR A 5 -38.31 1.13 -14.43
N LEU A 6 -37.55 1.44 -13.37
CA LEU A 6 -36.57 0.51 -12.78
C LEU A 6 -37.26 -0.66 -12.08
N LYS A 7 -38.33 -0.40 -11.32
CA LYS A 7 -39.12 -1.44 -10.65
C LYS A 7 -39.74 -2.42 -11.66
N THR A 8 -40.45 -1.91 -12.67
CA THR A 8 -41.04 -2.75 -13.72
C THR A 8 -39.98 -3.56 -14.47
N SER A 9 -38.81 -2.97 -14.72
CA SER A 9 -37.71 -3.69 -15.38
C SER A 9 -37.15 -4.83 -14.52
N LEU A 10 -37.00 -4.61 -13.21
CA LEU A 10 -36.57 -5.66 -12.28
C LEU A 10 -37.63 -6.78 -12.19
N ASP A 11 -38.91 -6.41 -12.11
CA ASP A 11 -40.03 -7.37 -12.10
C ASP A 11 -40.04 -8.22 -13.37
N ASP A 12 -39.85 -7.62 -14.55
CA ASP A 12 -39.74 -8.34 -15.82
C ASP A 12 -38.53 -9.30 -15.85
N ILE A 13 -37.37 -8.88 -15.34
CA ILE A 13 -36.16 -9.72 -15.29
C ILE A 13 -36.40 -10.95 -14.41
N LEU A 14 -36.96 -10.77 -13.22
CA LEU A 14 -37.25 -11.84 -12.28
C LEU A 14 -38.35 -12.77 -12.81
N ALA A 15 -39.45 -12.23 -13.32
CA ALA A 15 -40.56 -13.01 -13.85
C ALA A 15 -40.16 -13.87 -15.07
N ARG A 16 -39.30 -13.35 -15.94
CA ARG A 16 -38.85 -14.04 -17.16
C ARG A 16 -37.57 -14.84 -16.99
N ASN A 17 -36.94 -14.80 -15.81
CA ASN A 17 -35.61 -15.36 -15.57
C ASN A 17 -34.58 -14.88 -16.59
N ALA A 18 -34.59 -13.58 -16.89
CA ALA A 18 -33.75 -12.98 -17.93
C ALA A 18 -32.33 -12.64 -17.45
N ILE A 19 -31.85 -13.37 -16.43
CA ILE A 19 -30.49 -13.32 -15.91
C ILE A 19 -29.69 -14.39 -16.67
N HIS A 20 -28.46 -14.07 -17.03
CA HIS A 20 -27.52 -15.05 -17.57
C HIS A 20 -26.21 -15.01 -16.79
N THR A 21 -25.51 -16.14 -16.81
CA THR A 21 -24.23 -16.31 -16.11
C THR A 21 -23.11 -16.33 -17.12
N VAL A 22 -22.04 -15.59 -16.81
CA VAL A 22 -20.72 -15.77 -17.43
C VAL A 22 -19.76 -16.31 -16.37
N LEU A 23 -18.76 -17.06 -16.80
CA LEU A 23 -17.78 -17.71 -15.96
C LEU A 23 -16.42 -17.04 -16.17
N GLN A 24 -15.72 -16.73 -15.09
CA GLN A 24 -14.33 -16.27 -15.16
C GLN A 24 -13.43 -17.28 -14.45
N PRO A 25 -12.35 -17.75 -15.08
CA PRO A 25 -11.49 -18.76 -14.47
C PRO A 25 -10.66 -18.17 -13.33
N ILE A 26 -10.54 -18.96 -12.28
CA ILE A 26 -9.57 -18.80 -11.19
C ILE A 26 -8.48 -19.84 -11.44
N VAL A 27 -7.25 -19.40 -11.62
CA VAL A 27 -6.15 -20.20 -12.17
C VAL A 27 -5.13 -20.50 -11.08
N ASP A 28 -4.69 -21.75 -10.98
CA ASP A 28 -3.47 -22.08 -10.25
C ASP A 28 -2.27 -21.65 -11.08
N LEU A 29 -1.55 -20.63 -10.62
CA LEU A 29 -0.42 -20.01 -11.31
C LEU A 29 0.83 -20.91 -11.35
N ARG A 30 0.82 -22.06 -10.68
CA ARG A 30 1.92 -23.04 -10.68
C ARG A 30 1.71 -24.13 -11.72
N SER A 31 0.49 -24.67 -11.78
CA SER A 31 0.12 -25.71 -12.74
C SER A 31 -0.47 -25.17 -14.03
N GLU A 32 -0.72 -23.86 -14.10
CA GLU A 32 -1.31 -23.16 -15.24
C GLU A 32 -2.68 -23.74 -15.65
N SER A 33 -3.40 -24.29 -14.68
CA SER A 33 -4.71 -24.92 -14.85
C SER A 33 -5.77 -24.20 -14.04
N ALA A 34 -7.02 -24.20 -14.52
CA ALA A 34 -8.13 -23.64 -13.76
C ALA A 34 -8.37 -24.46 -12.48
N LEU A 35 -8.28 -23.81 -11.32
CA LEU A 35 -8.78 -24.33 -10.04
C LEU A 35 -10.32 -24.42 -10.11
N GLY A 36 -10.93 -23.37 -10.65
CA GLY A 36 -12.38 -23.19 -10.68
C GLY A 36 -12.80 -22.00 -11.54
N PHE A 37 -14.09 -21.69 -11.48
CA PHE A 37 -14.69 -20.58 -12.19
C PHE A 37 -15.61 -19.78 -11.27
N GLU A 38 -15.46 -18.47 -11.28
CA GLU A 38 -16.40 -17.55 -10.65
C GLU A 38 -17.60 -17.31 -11.55
N ALA A 39 -18.80 -17.55 -11.01
CA ALA A 39 -20.05 -17.27 -11.68
C ALA A 39 -20.48 -15.81 -11.49
N LEU A 40 -20.43 -15.07 -12.58
CA LEU A 40 -20.75 -13.66 -12.62
C LEU A 40 -22.12 -13.45 -13.31
N SER A 41 -23.07 -12.91 -12.55
CA SER A 41 -24.42 -12.65 -13.05
C SER A 41 -24.47 -11.43 -13.97
N ARG A 42 -25.29 -11.51 -15.01
CA ARG A 42 -25.54 -10.43 -15.98
C ARG A 42 -27.04 -10.35 -16.26
N GLY A 43 -27.58 -9.13 -16.22
CA GLY A 43 -28.94 -8.89 -16.71
C GLY A 43 -29.02 -8.96 -18.23
N PRO A 44 -30.19 -8.68 -18.84
CA PRO A 44 -30.38 -8.80 -20.27
C PRO A 44 -29.41 -7.92 -21.07
N SER A 45 -28.89 -8.43 -22.19
CA SER A 45 -27.96 -7.68 -23.04
C SER A 45 -28.59 -6.39 -23.58
N GLY A 46 -27.87 -5.27 -23.49
CA GLY A 46 -28.34 -3.95 -23.92
C GLY A 46 -29.34 -3.28 -22.97
N HIS A 47 -29.65 -3.91 -21.83
CA HIS A 47 -30.55 -3.37 -20.82
C HIS A 47 -29.80 -2.56 -19.75
N ILE A 48 -30.45 -1.57 -19.13
CA ILE A 48 -29.83 -0.75 -18.07
C ILE A 48 -29.36 -1.59 -16.86
N LEU A 49 -30.08 -2.67 -16.56
CA LEU A 49 -29.74 -3.64 -15.52
C LEU A 49 -28.86 -4.79 -16.02
N GLN A 50 -28.22 -4.67 -17.20
CA GLN A 50 -27.23 -5.67 -17.65
C GLN A 50 -26.07 -5.78 -16.66
N ARG A 51 -25.64 -4.63 -16.13
CA ARG A 51 -24.58 -4.50 -15.14
C ARG A 51 -25.06 -4.97 -13.77
N PRO A 52 -24.31 -5.88 -13.10
CA PRO A 52 -24.74 -6.45 -11.82
C PRO A 52 -24.85 -5.39 -10.72
N ASP A 53 -23.95 -4.40 -10.67
CA ASP A 53 -24.00 -3.32 -9.68
C ASP A 53 -25.32 -2.54 -9.74
N LEU A 54 -25.79 -2.19 -10.94
CA LEU A 54 -27.06 -1.50 -11.13
C LEU A 54 -28.26 -2.41 -10.83
N MET A 55 -28.16 -3.71 -11.16
CA MET A 55 -29.21 -4.70 -10.89
C MET A 55 -29.41 -4.92 -9.38
N PHE A 56 -28.33 -5.07 -8.61
CA PHE A 56 -28.39 -5.23 -7.16
C PHE A 56 -28.77 -3.93 -6.44
N GLN A 57 -28.34 -2.75 -6.93
CA GLN A 57 -28.83 -1.46 -6.43
C GLN A 57 -30.34 -1.31 -6.60
N ALA A 58 -30.88 -1.69 -7.76
CA ALA A 58 -32.33 -1.68 -7.99
C ALA A 58 -33.05 -2.67 -7.06
N ALA A 59 -32.52 -3.87 -6.89
CA ALA A 59 -33.11 -4.86 -5.97
C ALA A 59 -33.08 -4.38 -4.51
N GLN A 60 -32.02 -3.70 -4.08
CA GLN A 60 -31.93 -3.10 -2.75
C GLN A 60 -32.95 -1.96 -2.57
N GLN A 61 -33.10 -1.10 -3.59
CA GLN A 61 -34.07 0.00 -3.55
C GLN A 61 -35.53 -0.48 -3.40
N PHE A 62 -35.84 -1.68 -3.89
CA PHE A 62 -37.19 -2.24 -3.87
C PHE A 62 -37.38 -3.42 -2.92
N ASP A 63 -36.41 -3.69 -2.02
CA ASP A 63 -36.42 -4.79 -1.04
C ASP A 63 -36.58 -6.20 -1.67
N ARG A 64 -35.95 -6.43 -2.83
CA ARG A 64 -36.00 -7.69 -3.61
C ARG A 64 -34.65 -8.39 -3.73
N VAL A 65 -33.66 -8.03 -2.90
CA VAL A 65 -32.30 -8.61 -2.94
C VAL A 65 -32.34 -10.13 -2.82
N LEU A 66 -33.12 -10.67 -1.88
CA LEU A 66 -33.25 -12.12 -1.67
C LEU A 66 -33.74 -12.85 -2.92
N GLU A 67 -34.73 -12.29 -3.62
CA GLU A 67 -35.31 -12.92 -4.81
C GLU A 67 -34.34 -12.87 -5.99
N LEU A 68 -33.66 -11.73 -6.16
CA LEU A 68 -32.62 -11.57 -7.17
C LEU A 68 -31.45 -12.54 -6.93
N ASP A 69 -30.95 -12.60 -5.71
CA ASP A 69 -29.80 -13.42 -5.33
C ASP A 69 -30.09 -14.92 -5.56
N ARG A 70 -31.29 -15.39 -5.18
CA ARG A 70 -31.75 -16.76 -5.50
C ARG A 70 -31.84 -17.02 -7.01
N ALA A 71 -32.35 -16.06 -7.78
CA ALA A 71 -32.42 -16.19 -9.24
C ALA A 71 -31.03 -16.27 -9.86
N CYS A 72 -30.07 -15.49 -9.36
CA CYS A 72 -28.66 -15.52 -9.75
C CYS A 72 -28.01 -16.88 -9.45
N LEU A 73 -28.14 -17.37 -8.22
CA LEU A 73 -27.60 -18.68 -7.80
C LEU A 73 -28.15 -19.82 -8.65
N ARG A 74 -29.48 -19.85 -8.86
CA ARG A 74 -30.12 -20.89 -9.69
C ARG A 74 -29.64 -20.85 -11.14
N THR A 75 -29.48 -19.66 -11.69
CA THR A 75 -28.99 -19.48 -13.06
C THR A 75 -27.54 -19.93 -13.19
N ALA A 76 -26.69 -19.56 -12.23
CA ALA A 76 -25.29 -19.94 -12.19
C ALA A 76 -25.07 -21.45 -12.13
N LEU A 77 -25.79 -22.12 -11.22
CA LEU A 77 -25.71 -23.58 -11.08
C LEU A 77 -26.25 -24.31 -12.31
N ALA A 78 -27.41 -23.90 -12.83
CA ALA A 78 -27.98 -24.50 -14.03
C ALA A 78 -27.08 -24.31 -15.26
N HIS A 79 -26.35 -23.20 -15.33
CA HIS A 79 -25.38 -22.94 -16.38
C HIS A 79 -24.14 -23.81 -16.23
N TYR A 80 -23.57 -23.90 -15.03
CA TYR A 80 -22.39 -24.71 -14.74
C TYR A 80 -22.65 -26.21 -14.97
N LEU A 81 -23.79 -26.74 -14.54
CA LEU A 81 -24.17 -28.16 -14.71
C LEU A 81 -24.25 -28.60 -16.18
N LYS A 82 -24.41 -27.66 -17.13
CA LYS A 82 -24.43 -27.97 -18.57
C LYS A 82 -23.03 -28.10 -19.18
N GLN A 83 -21.98 -27.69 -18.45
CA GLN A 83 -20.62 -27.58 -18.97
C GLN A 83 -19.79 -28.87 -18.79
N ASP A 84 -20.32 -29.89 -18.11
CA ASP A 84 -19.64 -31.17 -17.77
C ASP A 84 -18.21 -30.96 -17.23
N ASN A 85 -18.03 -29.98 -16.35
CA ASN A 85 -16.76 -29.63 -15.74
C ASN A 85 -16.69 -30.16 -14.28
N LYS A 86 -15.46 -30.44 -13.80
CA LYS A 86 -15.18 -30.90 -12.44
C LYS A 86 -14.47 -29.85 -11.57
N ALA A 87 -14.02 -28.73 -12.14
CA ALA A 87 -13.36 -27.63 -11.45
C ALA A 87 -14.31 -26.97 -10.43
N LEU A 88 -13.78 -26.23 -9.45
CA LEU A 88 -14.64 -25.59 -8.45
C LEU A 88 -15.56 -24.53 -9.08
N LEU A 89 -16.76 -24.36 -8.54
CA LEU A 89 -17.69 -23.28 -8.88
C LEU A 89 -17.75 -22.29 -7.74
N PHE A 90 -17.30 -21.07 -7.98
CA PHE A 90 -17.36 -19.98 -7.02
C PHE A 90 -18.66 -19.18 -7.24
N LEU A 91 -19.46 -19.06 -6.19
CA LEU A 91 -20.78 -18.42 -6.22
C LEU A 91 -20.83 -17.26 -5.23
N ASN A 92 -21.08 -16.07 -5.75
CA ASN A 92 -21.41 -14.89 -4.96
C ASN A 92 -22.66 -15.14 -4.11
N PHE A 93 -22.59 -14.85 -2.81
CA PHE A 93 -23.64 -15.17 -1.85
C PHE A 93 -23.85 -14.03 -0.84
N SER A 94 -25.08 -13.50 -0.74
CA SER A 94 -25.36 -12.40 0.19
C SER A 94 -25.70 -12.87 1.61
N PRO A 95 -25.34 -12.12 2.67
CA PRO A 95 -25.67 -12.45 4.05
C PRO A 95 -27.17 -12.57 4.32
N ILE A 96 -27.99 -11.73 3.68
CA ILE A 96 -29.45 -11.77 3.84
C ILE A 96 -30.04 -13.07 3.29
N THR A 97 -29.47 -13.60 2.20
CA THR A 97 -29.85 -14.90 1.66
C THR A 97 -29.50 -16.01 2.65
N LEU A 98 -28.30 -15.99 3.24
CA LEU A 98 -27.91 -17.00 4.24
C LEU A 98 -28.85 -17.03 5.44
N LEU A 99 -29.11 -15.86 6.02
CA LEU A 99 -29.93 -15.74 7.21
C LEU A 99 -31.40 -16.13 6.94
N SER A 100 -31.90 -15.85 5.74
CA SER A 100 -33.25 -16.29 5.32
C SER A 100 -33.38 -17.82 5.21
N LEU A 101 -32.25 -18.52 5.17
CA LEU A 101 -32.15 -19.97 5.00
C LEU A 101 -31.72 -20.69 6.28
N ALA A 102 -31.59 -20.00 7.42
CA ALA A 102 -31.06 -20.56 8.66
C ALA A 102 -31.77 -21.84 9.13
N ASP A 103 -33.08 -21.91 8.93
CA ASP A 103 -33.91 -23.08 9.26
C ASP A 103 -34.11 -24.05 8.08
N ARG A 104 -33.62 -23.69 6.89
CA ARG A 104 -33.88 -24.33 5.59
C ARG A 104 -32.59 -24.54 4.77
N ALA A 105 -31.43 -24.62 5.41
CA ALA A 105 -30.16 -24.87 4.72
C ALA A 105 -30.18 -26.20 3.95
N ASP A 106 -30.89 -27.19 4.50
CA ASP A 106 -31.15 -28.48 3.84
C ASP A 106 -32.02 -28.31 2.58
N GLU A 107 -32.84 -27.26 2.53
CA GLU A 107 -33.61 -26.92 1.33
C GLU A 107 -32.76 -26.28 0.26
N LEU A 108 -31.83 -25.37 0.60
CA LEU A 108 -30.82 -24.86 -0.33
C LEU A 108 -30.07 -26.07 -0.94
N ILE A 109 -29.56 -26.96 -0.11
CA ILE A 109 -28.92 -28.21 -0.54
C ILE A 109 -29.83 -29.02 -1.47
N SER A 110 -31.09 -29.25 -1.12
CA SER A 110 -32.02 -30.05 -1.94
C SER A 110 -32.50 -29.34 -3.22
N GLU A 111 -32.58 -28.01 -3.21
CA GLU A 111 -32.96 -27.17 -4.35
C GLU A 111 -31.80 -27.12 -5.37
N PHE A 112 -30.56 -27.08 -4.91
CA PHE A 112 -29.37 -26.83 -5.72
C PHE A 112 -28.52 -28.07 -6.03
N LEU A 113 -28.50 -29.11 -5.19
CA LEU A 113 -27.67 -30.32 -5.36
C LEU A 113 -28.43 -31.52 -5.93
N GLN A 114 -29.23 -31.33 -6.98
CA GLN A 114 -29.90 -32.43 -7.69
C GLN A 114 -28.88 -33.47 -8.19
N ASP A 115 -28.54 -34.52 -7.42
CA ASP A 115 -27.68 -35.70 -7.64
C ASP A 115 -26.38 -35.57 -8.49
N LYS A 116 -26.04 -34.38 -9.01
CA LYS A 116 -25.05 -34.15 -10.08
C LYS A 116 -23.90 -33.26 -9.66
N ILE A 117 -24.02 -32.54 -8.55
CA ILE A 117 -22.97 -31.69 -8.00
C ILE A 117 -22.80 -31.99 -6.52
N ARG A 118 -21.56 -32.10 -6.07
CA ARG A 118 -21.22 -32.34 -4.66
C ARG A 118 -20.94 -31.01 -3.96
N PRO A 119 -21.29 -30.86 -2.66
CA PRO A 119 -21.00 -29.63 -1.90
C PRO A 119 -19.55 -29.12 -2.03
N HIS A 120 -18.57 -30.04 -1.99
CA HIS A 120 -17.14 -29.75 -2.13
C HIS A 120 -16.71 -29.21 -3.49
N GLN A 121 -17.60 -29.16 -4.48
CA GLN A 121 -17.36 -28.51 -5.76
C GLN A 121 -17.84 -27.06 -5.79
N ILE A 122 -18.50 -26.59 -4.74
CA ILE A 122 -19.05 -25.23 -4.65
C ILE A 122 -18.30 -24.47 -3.57
N VAL A 123 -17.83 -23.28 -3.93
CA VAL A 123 -17.25 -22.31 -3.01
C VAL A 123 -18.20 -21.11 -2.94
N LEU A 124 -18.61 -20.74 -1.73
CA LEU A 124 -19.50 -19.60 -1.50
C LEU A 124 -18.66 -18.37 -1.17
N GLU A 125 -18.78 -17.33 -2.00
CA GLU A 125 -18.10 -16.05 -1.81
C GLU A 125 -18.99 -15.09 -1.01
N VAL A 126 -18.48 -14.69 0.15
CA VAL A 126 -19.17 -13.75 1.04
C VAL A 126 -18.58 -12.36 0.84
N SER A 127 -19.40 -11.44 0.33
CA SER A 127 -19.00 -10.03 0.15
C SER A 127 -19.17 -9.23 1.44
N GLU A 128 -18.15 -8.44 1.79
CA GLU A 128 -18.18 -7.51 2.92
C GLU A 128 -19.07 -6.27 2.69
N ARG A 129 -19.52 -6.04 1.46
CA ARG A 129 -20.32 -4.86 1.06
C ARG A 129 -21.72 -4.85 1.68
N PHE A 130 -22.22 -6.00 2.11
CA PHE A 130 -23.55 -6.11 2.73
C PHE A 130 -23.42 -6.12 4.26
N PRO A 131 -24.15 -5.24 4.98
CA PRO A 131 -24.08 -5.19 6.43
C PRO A 131 -24.60 -6.48 7.07
N ILE A 132 -23.79 -7.08 7.94
CA ILE A 132 -24.16 -8.25 8.72
C ILE A 132 -24.76 -7.77 10.05
N ILE A 133 -26.08 -7.88 10.18
CA ILE A 133 -26.81 -7.40 11.37
C ILE A 133 -26.60 -8.34 12.57
N ASP A 134 -26.63 -9.64 12.35
CA ASP A 134 -26.36 -10.67 13.36
C ASP A 134 -25.19 -11.56 12.91
N LEU A 135 -23.98 -11.16 13.32
CA LEU A 135 -22.75 -11.88 12.98
C LEU A 135 -22.70 -13.29 13.58
N ALA A 136 -23.24 -13.47 14.79
CA ALA A 136 -23.19 -14.76 15.48
C ALA A 136 -24.07 -15.82 14.80
N GLU A 137 -25.27 -15.44 14.35
CA GLU A 137 -26.10 -16.33 13.52
C GLU A 137 -25.46 -16.53 12.13
N PHE A 138 -24.95 -15.47 11.50
CA PHE A 138 -24.32 -15.61 10.19
C PHE A 138 -23.15 -16.61 10.20
N VAL A 139 -22.24 -16.49 11.16
CA VAL A 139 -21.11 -17.42 11.34
C VAL A 139 -21.60 -18.84 11.65
N ARG A 140 -22.65 -19.00 12.47
CA ARG A 140 -23.25 -20.32 12.76
C ARG A 140 -23.75 -21.01 11.49
N GLN A 141 -24.44 -20.27 10.61
CA GLN A 141 -24.94 -20.83 9.35
C GLN A 141 -23.82 -21.15 8.36
N LEU A 142 -22.78 -20.30 8.27
CA LEU A 142 -21.62 -20.60 7.44
C LEU A 142 -20.90 -21.88 7.89
N ASN A 143 -20.71 -22.06 9.20
CA ASN A 143 -20.10 -23.27 9.74
C ASN A 143 -20.93 -24.53 9.46
N ARG A 144 -22.27 -24.41 9.42
CA ARG A 144 -23.15 -25.51 9.01
C ARG A 144 -22.91 -25.87 7.53
N LEU A 145 -22.80 -24.90 6.64
CA LEU A 145 -22.49 -25.14 5.22
C LEU A 145 -21.09 -25.74 5.03
N LYS A 146 -20.08 -25.28 5.78
CA LYS A 146 -18.75 -25.91 5.80
C LYS A 146 -18.82 -27.37 6.23
N ALA A 147 -19.58 -27.69 7.28
CA ALA A 147 -19.75 -29.07 7.74
C ALA A 147 -20.42 -29.99 6.70
N LEU A 148 -21.19 -29.42 5.77
CA LEU A 148 -21.80 -30.13 4.64
C LEU A 148 -20.82 -30.29 3.45
N GLY A 149 -19.69 -29.60 3.49
CA GLY A 149 -18.61 -29.71 2.52
C GLY A 149 -18.47 -28.53 1.56
N PHE A 150 -19.25 -27.45 1.70
CA PHE A 150 -19.06 -26.25 0.89
C PHE A 150 -17.74 -25.56 1.28
N GLY A 151 -16.99 -25.11 0.27
CA GLY A 151 -15.87 -24.19 0.50
C GLY A 151 -16.39 -22.78 0.77
N ILE A 152 -15.66 -22.00 1.57
CA ILE A 152 -16.00 -20.59 1.85
C ILE A 152 -14.87 -19.68 1.41
N ALA A 153 -15.22 -18.62 0.69
CA ALA A 153 -14.34 -17.54 0.33
C ALA A 153 -14.83 -16.21 0.90
N ILE A 154 -13.90 -15.36 1.34
CA ILE A 154 -14.21 -13.95 1.66
C ILE A 154 -13.75 -13.09 0.49
N ASP A 155 -14.66 -12.23 0.02
CA ASP A 155 -14.45 -11.33 -1.11
C ASP A 155 -14.09 -9.90 -0.67
N ASP A 156 -13.40 -9.15 -1.54
CA ASP A 156 -12.96 -7.75 -1.36
C ASP A 156 -12.12 -7.47 -0.09
N LEU A 157 -11.20 -8.35 0.33
CA LEU A 157 -10.44 -8.12 1.56
C LEU A 157 -9.61 -6.81 1.49
N GLY A 158 -9.92 -5.85 2.37
CA GLY A 158 -9.18 -4.60 2.56
C GLY A 158 -9.92 -3.32 2.19
N THR A 159 -11.18 -3.40 1.76
CA THR A 159 -12.00 -2.21 1.45
C THR A 159 -12.83 -1.70 2.64
N GLY A 160 -12.97 -2.48 3.73
CA GLY A 160 -13.71 -2.11 4.94
C GLY A 160 -13.19 -2.69 6.28
N TYR A 161 -13.79 -2.24 7.40
CA TYR A 161 -13.42 -2.62 8.78
C TYR A 161 -13.90 -4.03 9.21
N SER A 162 -14.79 -4.66 8.43
CA SER A 162 -15.50 -5.89 8.83
C SER A 162 -14.83 -7.18 8.33
N GLY A 163 -14.03 -7.13 7.26
CA GLY A 163 -13.44 -8.30 6.62
C GLY A 163 -12.51 -9.11 7.54
N LEU A 164 -11.61 -8.47 8.29
CA LEU A 164 -10.69 -9.16 9.22
C LEU A 164 -11.41 -9.81 10.40
N LYS A 165 -12.50 -9.18 10.89
CA LYS A 165 -13.30 -9.73 11.98
C LYS A 165 -14.05 -10.98 11.52
N LEU A 166 -14.71 -10.89 10.37
CA LEU A 166 -15.40 -12.03 9.77
C LEU A 166 -14.43 -13.16 9.46
N TRP A 167 -13.24 -12.84 8.94
CA TRP A 167 -12.17 -13.80 8.69
C TRP A 167 -11.77 -14.57 9.94
N SER A 168 -11.52 -13.87 11.06
CA SER A 168 -11.14 -14.52 12.32
C SER A 168 -12.23 -15.46 12.87
N GLU A 169 -13.50 -15.16 12.64
CA GLU A 169 -14.63 -15.95 13.16
C GLU A 169 -15.02 -17.12 12.22
N VAL A 170 -14.87 -16.95 10.91
CA VAL A 170 -15.31 -17.94 9.89
C VAL A 170 -14.20 -18.92 9.50
N GLN A 171 -12.92 -18.51 9.57
CA GLN A 171 -11.78 -19.29 9.08
C GLN A 171 -12.04 -19.86 7.66
N PRO A 172 -12.16 -19.00 6.64
CA PRO A 172 -12.50 -19.39 5.28
C PRO A 172 -11.38 -20.21 4.64
N ASP A 173 -11.73 -20.96 3.59
CA ASP A 173 -10.78 -21.75 2.81
C ASP A 173 -10.01 -20.86 1.82
N TYR A 174 -10.66 -19.80 1.33
CA TYR A 174 -10.08 -18.83 0.40
C TYR A 174 -10.32 -17.38 0.85
N VAL A 175 -9.39 -16.50 0.49
CA VAL A 175 -9.54 -15.05 0.58
C VAL A 175 -9.19 -14.45 -0.77
N LYS A 176 -10.05 -13.56 -1.28
CA LYS A 176 -9.82 -12.83 -2.52
C LYS A 176 -9.27 -11.44 -2.18
N ILE A 177 -8.14 -11.08 -2.79
CA ILE A 177 -7.51 -9.77 -2.66
C ILE A 177 -8.02 -8.88 -3.77
N ASP A 178 -8.72 -7.81 -3.40
CA ASP A 178 -9.33 -6.89 -4.34
C ASP A 178 -8.31 -6.32 -5.34
N ARG A 179 -8.80 -6.07 -6.56
CA ARG A 179 -8.04 -5.48 -7.66
C ARG A 179 -7.29 -4.20 -7.26
N HIS A 180 -7.81 -3.39 -6.34
CA HIS A 180 -7.14 -2.19 -5.87
C HIS A 180 -5.71 -2.47 -5.37
N PHE A 181 -5.49 -3.59 -4.70
CA PHE A 181 -4.18 -3.97 -4.16
C PHE A 181 -3.30 -4.68 -5.18
N ILE A 182 -3.88 -5.38 -6.15
CA ILE A 182 -3.11 -6.09 -7.20
C ILE A 182 -2.68 -5.14 -8.32
N HIS A 183 -3.50 -4.15 -8.68
CA HIS A 183 -3.20 -3.23 -9.76
C HIS A 183 -1.92 -2.42 -9.48
N GLN A 184 -0.94 -2.52 -10.38
CA GLN A 184 0.40 -1.91 -10.29
C GLN A 184 1.18 -2.33 -9.04
N VAL A 185 0.90 -3.49 -8.48
CA VAL A 185 1.62 -4.00 -7.30
C VAL A 185 3.12 -4.16 -7.58
N ASP A 186 3.51 -4.47 -8.81
CA ASP A 186 4.92 -4.58 -9.24
C ASP A 186 5.69 -3.26 -9.18
N GLN A 187 4.99 -2.13 -9.15
CA GLN A 187 5.58 -0.78 -9.09
C GLN A 187 5.37 -0.08 -7.74
N ASP A 188 4.60 -0.69 -6.83
CA ASP A 188 4.17 -0.09 -5.56
C ASP A 188 4.62 -0.94 -4.36
N THR A 189 5.70 -0.51 -3.70
CA THR A 189 6.31 -1.20 -2.56
C THR A 189 5.41 -1.23 -1.32
N VAL A 190 4.45 -0.31 -1.20
CA VAL A 190 3.47 -0.29 -0.11
C VAL A 190 2.46 -1.42 -0.32
N LYS A 191 1.93 -1.56 -1.54
CA LYS A 191 1.04 -2.69 -1.90
C LYS A 191 1.75 -4.03 -1.76
N GLN A 192 3.03 -4.10 -2.16
CA GLN A 192 3.86 -5.30 -1.96
C GLN A 192 3.95 -5.69 -0.48
N SER A 193 4.23 -4.73 0.40
CA SER A 193 4.36 -4.96 1.84
C SER A 193 3.02 -5.36 2.48
N PHE A 194 1.93 -4.71 2.06
CA PHE A 194 0.58 -5.06 2.50
C PHE A 194 0.23 -6.49 2.10
N ILE A 195 0.38 -6.84 0.82
CA ILE A 195 0.09 -8.18 0.31
C ILE A 195 1.00 -9.20 0.99
N SER A 196 2.28 -8.91 1.20
CA SER A 196 3.20 -9.80 1.94
C SER A 196 2.69 -10.10 3.35
N SER A 197 2.14 -9.09 4.04
CA SER A 197 1.54 -9.25 5.37
C SER A 197 0.27 -10.11 5.33
N VAL A 198 -0.58 -9.92 4.31
CA VAL A 198 -1.78 -10.74 4.11
C VAL A 198 -1.40 -12.19 3.78
N VAL A 199 -0.41 -12.40 2.91
CA VAL A 199 0.15 -13.73 2.61
C VAL A 199 0.64 -14.42 3.87
N HIS A 200 1.36 -13.71 4.73
CA HIS A 200 1.82 -14.27 6.00
C HIS A 200 0.65 -14.71 6.90
N LEU A 201 -0.38 -13.87 7.02
CA LEU A 201 -1.57 -14.15 7.82
C LEU A 201 -2.38 -15.35 7.28
N CYS A 202 -2.57 -15.40 5.96
CA CYS A 202 -3.27 -16.52 5.30
C CYS A 202 -2.54 -17.85 5.50
N LYS A 203 -1.19 -17.86 5.41
CA LYS A 203 -0.39 -19.06 5.70
C LYS A 203 -0.58 -19.57 7.13
N GLN A 204 -0.68 -18.68 8.12
CA GLN A 204 -0.92 -19.07 9.51
C GLN A 204 -2.32 -19.63 9.74
N LEU A 205 -3.32 -19.10 9.03
CA LEU A 205 -4.72 -19.50 9.15
C LEU A 205 -5.10 -20.67 8.24
N ASN A 206 -4.12 -21.27 7.54
CA ASN A 206 -4.34 -22.31 6.53
C ASN A 206 -5.42 -21.93 5.50
N CYS A 207 -5.37 -20.66 5.07
CA CYS A 207 -6.27 -20.07 4.10
C CYS A 207 -5.50 -19.78 2.81
N GLU A 208 -6.09 -20.14 1.67
CA GLU A 208 -5.49 -19.87 0.36
C GLU A 208 -5.86 -18.47 -0.13
N ILE A 209 -4.99 -17.87 -0.96
CA ILE A 209 -5.19 -16.52 -1.51
C ILE A 209 -5.48 -16.58 -2.99
N ILE A 210 -6.47 -15.80 -3.42
CA ILE A 210 -6.80 -15.52 -4.81
C ILE A 210 -6.51 -14.04 -5.08
N ALA A 211 -5.55 -13.74 -5.96
CA ALA A 211 -5.27 -12.36 -6.39
C ALA A 211 -6.21 -11.96 -7.54
N GLU A 212 -7.02 -10.92 -7.35
CA GLU A 212 -7.96 -10.45 -8.36
C GLU A 212 -7.43 -9.30 -9.21
N GLY A 213 -7.87 -9.24 -10.46
CA GLY A 213 -7.56 -8.12 -11.35
C GLY A 213 -6.12 -8.12 -11.84
N ILE A 214 -5.50 -9.29 -12.02
CA ILE A 214 -4.19 -9.40 -12.69
C ILE A 214 -4.33 -8.99 -14.16
N GLU A 215 -3.71 -7.88 -14.54
CA GLU A 215 -3.79 -7.29 -15.88
C GLU A 215 -2.45 -7.27 -16.61
N THR A 216 -1.33 -7.37 -15.91
CA THR A 216 0.02 -7.36 -16.49
C THR A 216 0.90 -8.53 -16.05
N LEU A 217 1.89 -8.88 -16.88
CA LEU A 217 2.90 -9.90 -16.54
C LEU A 217 3.72 -9.53 -15.30
N GLY A 218 4.00 -8.24 -15.09
CA GLY A 218 4.71 -7.75 -13.91
C GLY A 218 3.94 -8.08 -12.62
N GLU A 219 2.65 -7.76 -12.58
CA GLU A 219 1.76 -8.09 -11.46
C GLU A 219 1.71 -9.61 -11.21
N MET A 220 1.54 -10.41 -12.26
CA MET A 220 1.51 -11.87 -12.15
C MET A 220 2.81 -12.44 -11.57
N ASN A 221 3.96 -11.98 -12.06
CA ASN A 221 5.27 -12.45 -11.62
C ASN A 221 5.52 -12.09 -10.15
N LEU A 222 5.17 -10.88 -9.75
CA LEU A 222 5.31 -10.46 -8.35
C LEU A 222 4.36 -11.26 -7.44
N VAL A 223 3.08 -11.38 -7.78
CA VAL A 223 2.09 -12.18 -7.03
C VAL A 223 2.59 -13.62 -6.82
N ARG A 224 3.15 -14.25 -7.86
CA ARG A 224 3.80 -15.57 -7.75
C ARG A 224 4.99 -15.56 -6.80
N SER A 225 5.87 -14.56 -6.91
CA SER A 225 7.07 -14.45 -6.05
C SER A 225 6.73 -14.26 -4.57
N LEU A 226 5.60 -13.62 -4.27
CA LEU A 226 5.08 -13.47 -2.90
C LEU A 226 4.50 -14.78 -2.35
N GLY A 227 4.32 -15.81 -3.19
CA GLY A 227 3.78 -17.10 -2.80
C GLY A 227 2.27 -17.18 -2.84
N ILE A 228 1.61 -16.34 -3.65
CA ILE A 228 0.18 -16.47 -3.96
C ILE A 228 0.04 -17.46 -5.12
N HIS A 229 -0.76 -18.50 -4.89
CA HIS A 229 -0.89 -19.61 -5.84
C HIS A 229 -2.04 -19.43 -6.82
N TYR A 230 -3.10 -18.72 -6.45
CA TYR A 230 -4.30 -18.58 -7.28
C TYR A 230 -4.48 -17.14 -7.75
N GLY A 231 -4.91 -16.98 -8.99
CA GLY A 231 -5.11 -15.67 -9.60
C GLY A 231 -6.30 -15.62 -10.55
N GLN A 232 -6.89 -14.44 -10.66
CA GLN A 232 -7.98 -14.12 -11.58
C GLN A 232 -7.74 -12.73 -12.18
N GLY A 233 -7.96 -12.56 -13.48
CA GLY A 233 -7.72 -11.28 -14.13
C GLY A 233 -7.76 -11.35 -15.64
N TYR A 234 -7.78 -10.19 -16.29
CA TYR A 234 -7.90 -10.11 -17.75
C TYR A 234 -6.65 -10.54 -18.50
N LEU A 235 -5.49 -10.55 -17.83
CA LEU A 235 -4.28 -11.18 -18.37
C LEU A 235 -4.49 -12.68 -18.59
N LEU A 236 -5.19 -13.33 -17.66
CA LEU A 236 -5.43 -14.78 -17.67
C LEU A 236 -6.60 -15.12 -18.59
N ALA A 237 -7.79 -14.58 -18.29
CA ALA A 237 -8.95 -14.65 -19.15
C ALA A 237 -10.06 -13.69 -18.67
N LYS A 238 -10.83 -13.17 -19.63
CA LYS A 238 -12.05 -12.40 -19.37
C LYS A 238 -13.23 -13.33 -19.04
N PRO A 239 -14.27 -12.84 -18.35
CA PRO A 239 -15.52 -13.58 -18.19
C PRO A 239 -16.12 -13.98 -19.54
N HIS A 240 -16.48 -15.24 -19.71
CA HIS A 240 -17.02 -15.78 -20.95
C HIS A 240 -18.09 -16.86 -20.68
N ALA A 241 -18.76 -17.36 -21.72
CA ALA A 241 -19.93 -18.21 -21.54
C ALA A 241 -19.59 -19.66 -21.16
N THR A 242 -18.38 -20.13 -21.44
CA THR A 242 -17.96 -21.52 -21.25
C THR A 242 -17.06 -21.68 -20.03
N ALA A 243 -16.99 -22.90 -19.50
CA ALA A 243 -16.10 -23.29 -18.42
C ALA A 243 -14.83 -23.93 -19.00
N ASP A 244 -14.23 -23.31 -20.01
CA ASP A 244 -12.97 -23.74 -20.61
C ASP A 244 -11.85 -22.76 -20.28
N PHE A 245 -10.65 -23.29 -20.11
CA PHE A 245 -9.49 -22.46 -19.85
C PHE A 245 -8.24 -23.12 -20.43
N SER A 246 -7.48 -22.30 -21.14
CA SER A 246 -6.11 -22.59 -21.57
C SER A 246 -5.27 -21.37 -21.27
N MET A 247 -4.11 -21.57 -20.63
CA MET A 247 -3.21 -20.47 -20.32
C MET A 247 -2.79 -19.74 -21.60
N PRO A 248 -2.87 -18.39 -21.66
CA PRO A 248 -2.35 -17.64 -22.79
C PRO A 248 -0.85 -17.86 -22.95
N ASN A 249 -0.38 -18.02 -24.20
CA ASN A 249 1.05 -18.10 -24.47
C ASN A 249 1.65 -16.70 -24.41
N PHE A 250 2.47 -16.43 -23.39
CA PHE A 250 3.20 -15.16 -23.29
C PHE A 250 4.53 -15.34 -24.01
N GLU A 251 4.68 -14.78 -25.22
CA GLU A 251 5.96 -14.82 -25.91
C GLU A 251 7.02 -14.11 -25.05
N GLU A 252 8.06 -14.84 -24.64
CA GLU A 252 9.23 -14.29 -23.96
C GLU A 252 9.97 -13.35 -24.92
N ASP A 253 9.69 -12.06 -24.81
CA ASP A 253 10.49 -11.05 -25.48
C ASP A 253 11.90 -11.09 -24.86
N SER A 254 12.81 -11.64 -25.65
CA SER A 254 14.16 -12.05 -25.28
C SER A 254 15.06 -10.83 -25.04
N LEU A 255 14.94 -10.15 -23.90
CA LEU A 255 15.93 -9.17 -23.44
C LEU A 255 15.98 -9.15 -21.90
N THR A 256 16.71 -10.10 -21.31
CA THR A 256 17.70 -9.85 -20.23
C THR A 256 18.31 -11.17 -19.74
N LYS A 257 19.30 -11.67 -20.48
CA LYS A 257 20.50 -12.22 -19.83
C LYS A 257 21.33 -11.02 -19.38
N GLY A 258 21.19 -10.64 -18.12
CA GLY A 258 22.03 -9.65 -17.47
C GLY A 258 22.17 -10.05 -16.01
N THR A 259 23.34 -10.62 -15.68
CA THR A 259 24.05 -10.44 -14.39
C THR A 259 23.14 -10.31 -13.15
N THR A 260 22.87 -11.41 -12.45
CA THR A 260 23.53 -11.70 -11.16
C THR A 260 24.67 -10.73 -10.83
N ASP A 261 24.57 -10.09 -9.66
CA ASP A 261 25.36 -8.99 -9.12
C ASP A 261 24.88 -7.59 -9.53
N GLU A 262 23.98 -7.03 -8.72
CA GLU A 262 23.90 -5.61 -8.29
C GLU A 262 22.49 -5.28 -7.76
N LEU A 263 22.16 -5.78 -6.56
CA LEU A 263 21.10 -5.22 -5.71
C LEU A 263 21.64 -4.99 -4.30
N THR A 264 22.73 -4.23 -4.23
CA THR A 264 23.15 -3.51 -3.03
C THR A 264 23.41 -2.07 -3.43
N GLN A 265 22.34 -1.31 -3.61
CA GLN A 265 22.40 0.13 -3.39
C GLN A 265 21.19 0.52 -2.54
N GLU A 266 21.46 0.65 -1.25
CA GLU A 266 20.63 1.37 -0.30
C GLU A 266 20.30 2.75 -0.88
N GLN A 267 19.04 2.96 -1.26
CA GLN A 267 18.54 4.31 -1.51
C GLN A 267 18.48 5.04 -0.16
N LYS A 268 19.54 5.79 0.12
CA LYS A 268 19.62 6.75 1.21
C LYS A 268 18.87 8.02 0.80
N THR A 269 17.69 8.25 1.35
CA THR A 269 17.00 9.55 1.23
C THR A 269 16.65 10.08 2.63
N PRO A 270 17.02 11.33 2.97
CA PRO A 270 16.86 11.84 4.32
C PRO A 270 15.50 12.52 4.43
N TYR A 271 14.52 11.81 4.98
CA TYR A 271 13.31 12.42 5.50
C TYR A 271 12.92 11.81 6.83
N TYR A 272 13.16 12.59 7.89
CA TYR A 272 12.73 12.39 9.27
C TYR A 272 13.06 11.01 9.87
N LYS A 273 14.21 10.92 10.55
CA LYS A 273 14.58 9.77 11.38
C LYS A 273 13.81 9.84 12.70
N LYS A 274 12.62 9.25 12.73
CA LYS A 274 11.88 9.03 13.97
C LYS A 274 12.58 7.91 14.76
N THR A 275 12.88 8.14 16.03
CA THR A 275 13.63 7.20 16.87
C THR A 275 12.68 6.35 17.71
N VAL A 276 13.19 5.26 18.28
CA VAL A 276 12.41 4.37 19.14
C VAL A 276 11.91 5.09 20.41
N ASP A 277 12.57 6.18 20.82
CA ASP A 277 12.16 7.02 21.95
C ASP A 277 10.73 7.59 21.79
N ASP A 278 10.30 7.93 20.58
CA ASP A 278 8.97 8.51 20.33
C ASP A 278 7.79 7.52 20.48
N LEU A 279 8.08 6.23 20.69
CA LEU A 279 7.10 5.15 20.65
C LEU A 279 6.97 4.35 21.95
N HIS A 280 7.86 4.56 22.92
CA HIS A 280 7.91 3.75 24.12
C HIS A 280 6.83 4.14 25.13
N GLU A 281 6.28 3.15 25.79
CA GLU A 281 5.37 3.31 26.93
C GLU A 281 6.05 2.73 28.17
N TYR A 282 6.09 3.50 29.25
CA TYR A 282 6.64 3.03 30.51
C TYR A 282 5.67 2.05 31.17
N ILE A 283 6.13 0.82 31.42
CA ILE A 283 5.40 -0.20 32.15
C ILE A 283 6.21 -0.55 33.39
N GLU A 284 5.56 -0.55 34.56
CA GLU A 284 6.23 -0.87 35.82
C GLU A 284 6.84 -2.29 35.76
N PRO A 285 8.17 -2.43 35.90
CA PRO A 285 8.83 -3.72 35.77
C PRO A 285 8.66 -4.60 37.01
N MET A 286 8.82 -5.92 36.84
CA MET A 286 8.85 -6.89 37.93
C MET A 286 10.27 -7.38 38.23
N SER A 287 10.51 -7.76 39.48
CA SER A 287 11.73 -8.45 39.89
C SER A 287 11.74 -9.88 39.34
N PRO A 288 12.91 -10.47 39.01
CA PRO A 288 13.01 -11.89 38.68
C PRO A 288 12.49 -12.83 39.78
N THR A 289 12.49 -12.38 41.04
CA THR A 289 12.01 -13.17 42.19
C THR A 289 10.51 -12.98 42.48
N THR A 290 9.81 -12.14 41.72
CA THR A 290 8.37 -11.93 41.87
C THR A 290 7.63 -13.23 41.59
N SER A 291 6.59 -13.53 42.38
CA SER A 291 5.84 -14.78 42.19
C SER A 291 4.96 -14.73 40.93
N LEU A 292 4.77 -15.88 40.29
CA LEU A 292 3.91 -15.98 39.12
C LEU A 292 2.44 -15.65 39.44
N ARG A 293 2.02 -15.84 40.71
CA ARG A 293 0.73 -15.38 41.21
C ARG A 293 0.59 -13.86 41.13
N GLU A 294 1.57 -13.12 41.64
CA GLU A 294 1.55 -11.65 41.60
C GLU A 294 1.55 -11.14 40.15
N ALA A 295 2.34 -11.79 39.27
CA ALA A 295 2.30 -11.48 37.85
C ALA A 295 0.90 -11.71 37.24
N CYS A 296 0.23 -12.81 37.59
CA CYS A 296 -1.13 -13.11 37.16
C CYS A 296 -2.16 -12.08 37.69
N ASP A 297 -2.00 -11.63 38.94
CA ASP A 297 -2.91 -10.66 39.55
C ASP A 297 -2.78 -9.29 38.85
N VAL A 298 -1.56 -8.83 38.56
CA VAL A 298 -1.33 -7.60 37.77
C VAL A 298 -1.95 -7.70 36.38
N PHE A 299 -1.81 -8.84 35.67
CA PHE A 299 -2.48 -9.03 34.38
C PHE A 299 -4.01 -9.03 34.50
N ARG A 300 -4.60 -9.52 35.60
CA ARG A 300 -6.06 -9.47 35.78
C ARG A 300 -6.57 -8.07 36.06
N GLU A 301 -5.84 -7.29 36.86
CA GLU A 301 -6.18 -5.91 37.17
C GLU A 301 -5.97 -4.97 35.98
N ARG A 302 -4.91 -5.20 35.20
CA ARG A 302 -4.58 -4.46 33.99
C ARG A 302 -4.77 -5.33 32.75
N SER A 303 -5.99 -5.35 32.23
CA SER A 303 -6.35 -6.13 31.03
C SER A 303 -5.72 -5.60 29.74
N ASP A 304 -5.27 -4.34 29.76
CA ASP A 304 -4.54 -3.68 28.68
C ASP A 304 -3.08 -4.15 28.56
N LEU A 305 -2.49 -4.66 29.66
CA LEU A 305 -1.12 -5.17 29.65
C LEU A 305 -1.06 -6.56 28.99
N LEU A 306 -0.25 -6.65 27.94
CA LEU A 306 0.04 -7.87 27.21
C LEU A 306 1.39 -8.49 27.61
N SER A 307 2.30 -7.68 28.15
CA SER A 307 3.64 -8.10 28.57
C SER A 307 4.15 -7.21 29.71
N ILE A 308 4.98 -7.77 30.59
CA ILE A 308 5.62 -7.04 31.70
C ILE A 308 7.14 -7.27 31.60
N PRO A 309 7.97 -6.22 31.68
CA PRO A 309 9.43 -6.36 31.67
C PRO A 309 9.92 -6.92 33.00
N ILE A 310 10.87 -7.85 32.94
CA ILE A 310 11.59 -8.33 34.11
C ILE A 310 12.92 -7.59 34.16
N VAL A 311 13.15 -6.86 35.25
CA VAL A 311 14.30 -5.96 35.41
C VAL A 311 15.01 -6.28 36.72
N GLU A 312 16.34 -6.44 36.65
CA GLU A 312 17.20 -6.62 37.80
C GLU A 312 18.22 -5.48 37.87
N ASN A 313 18.30 -4.76 38.99
CA ASN A 313 19.20 -3.62 39.19
C ASN A 313 19.10 -2.51 38.09
N GLY A 314 17.91 -2.36 37.49
CA GLY A 314 17.66 -1.39 36.42
C GLY A 314 17.99 -1.89 35.00
N PHE A 315 18.48 -3.12 34.86
CA PHE A 315 18.77 -3.75 33.57
C PHE A 315 17.67 -4.76 33.21
N PRO A 316 17.11 -4.69 31.98
CA PRO A 316 16.13 -5.66 31.55
C PRO A 316 16.79 -7.02 31.27
N ILE A 317 16.21 -8.07 31.84
CA ILE A 317 16.71 -9.46 31.71
C ILE A 317 15.70 -10.40 31.05
N GLY A 318 14.45 -9.96 30.87
CA GLY A 318 13.42 -10.77 30.21
C GLY A 318 12.08 -10.05 30.06
N LEU A 319 11.14 -10.74 29.42
CA LEU A 319 9.75 -10.34 29.28
C LEU A 319 8.85 -11.48 29.74
N ILE A 320 7.83 -11.18 30.54
CA ILE A 320 6.75 -12.14 30.84
C ILE A 320 5.50 -11.76 30.05
N HIS A 321 4.91 -12.74 29.36
CA HIS A 321 3.74 -12.52 28.51
C HIS A 321 2.45 -12.94 29.20
N ARG A 322 1.39 -12.14 28.98
CA ARG A 322 0.05 -12.38 29.54
C ARG A 322 -0.48 -13.76 29.18
N TRP A 323 -0.46 -14.12 27.89
CA TRP A 323 -1.05 -15.36 27.39
C TRP A 323 -0.43 -16.58 28.07
N ARG A 324 0.89 -16.58 28.27
CA ARG A 324 1.65 -17.66 28.91
C ARG A 324 1.25 -17.82 30.37
N VAL A 325 1.17 -16.73 31.12
CA VAL A 325 0.74 -16.76 32.53
C VAL A 325 -0.71 -17.23 32.65
N LEU A 326 -1.62 -16.73 31.81
CA LEU A 326 -3.03 -17.12 31.86
C LEU A 326 -3.26 -18.56 31.41
N GLU A 327 -2.51 -19.07 30.42
CA GLU A 327 -2.56 -20.47 29.99
C GLU A 327 -2.19 -21.41 31.14
N ILE A 328 -1.07 -21.14 31.81
CA ILE A 328 -0.60 -21.92 32.97
C ILE A 328 -1.68 -21.94 34.06
N PHE A 329 -2.28 -20.79 34.37
CA PHE A 329 -3.29 -20.68 35.43
C PHE A 329 -4.68 -21.21 35.04
N SER A 330 -4.93 -21.41 33.75
CA SER A 330 -6.19 -21.98 33.23
C SER A 330 -6.16 -23.51 33.14
N ALA A 331 -4.98 -24.13 33.24
CA ALA A 331 -4.85 -25.59 33.27
C ALA A 331 -5.38 -26.21 34.57
N GLN A 332 -5.97 -27.40 34.49
CA GLN A 332 -6.68 -28.11 35.56
C GLN A 332 -5.92 -28.21 36.90
N TYR A 333 -4.58 -28.23 36.87
CA TYR A 333 -3.71 -28.25 38.04
C TYR A 333 -2.64 -27.13 38.06
N GLY A 334 -2.60 -26.29 37.01
CA GLY A 334 -1.47 -25.38 36.81
C GLY A 334 -1.38 -24.27 37.86
N ARG A 335 -2.52 -23.77 38.36
CA ARG A 335 -2.53 -22.77 39.43
C ARG A 335 -1.87 -23.26 40.73
N ILE A 336 -2.16 -24.49 41.15
CA ILE A 336 -1.63 -25.04 42.41
C ILE A 336 -0.14 -25.39 42.26
N LEU A 337 0.28 -25.82 41.06
CA LEU A 337 1.65 -26.23 40.80
C LEU A 337 2.61 -25.06 40.61
N TYR A 338 2.16 -23.95 40.01
CA TYR A 338 3.05 -22.89 39.54
C TYR A 338 2.85 -21.53 40.22
N GLU A 339 1.92 -21.39 41.17
CA GLU A 339 1.68 -20.10 41.86
C GLU A 339 2.87 -19.57 42.67
N ARG A 340 3.78 -20.46 43.11
CA ARG A 340 4.96 -20.12 43.92
C ARG A 340 6.24 -20.01 43.10
N GLU A 341 6.21 -20.42 41.84
CA GLU A 341 7.34 -20.25 40.94
C GLU A 341 7.53 -18.77 40.62
N THR A 342 8.72 -18.42 40.13
CA THR A 342 9.11 -17.03 39.94
C THR A 342 8.93 -16.57 38.50
N THR A 343 8.87 -15.26 38.28
CA THR A 343 8.88 -14.68 36.94
C THR A 343 10.12 -15.07 36.14
N MET A 344 11.27 -15.28 36.80
CA MET A 344 12.51 -15.76 36.17
C MET A 344 12.35 -17.14 35.50
N ASP A 345 11.56 -18.04 36.08
CA ASP A 345 11.37 -19.40 35.57
C ASP A 345 10.51 -19.44 34.30
N PHE A 346 9.67 -18.41 34.10
CA PHE A 346 8.66 -18.36 33.05
C PHE A 346 8.83 -17.22 32.04
N MET A 347 9.76 -16.30 32.27
CA MET A 347 10.05 -15.21 31.34
C MET A 347 10.71 -15.70 30.04
N GLN A 348 10.48 -14.96 28.97
CA GLN A 348 11.30 -15.05 27.76
C GLN A 348 12.69 -14.49 28.07
N GLN A 349 13.71 -15.33 27.92
CA GLN A 349 15.11 -15.01 28.22
C GLN A 349 15.85 -14.27 27.10
N ASP A 350 15.29 -14.25 25.88
CA ASP A 350 15.83 -13.51 24.72
C ASP A 350 14.85 -12.43 24.24
N PRO A 351 14.59 -11.37 25.02
CA PRO A 351 13.77 -10.25 24.56
C PRO A 351 14.55 -9.41 23.53
N LEU A 352 13.86 -8.85 22.53
CA LEU A 352 14.46 -7.78 21.73
C LEU A 352 14.65 -6.55 22.60
N ILE A 353 15.86 -6.00 22.60
CA ILE A 353 16.22 -4.79 23.33
C ILE A 353 16.78 -3.80 22.32
N PHE A 354 16.21 -2.61 22.28
CA PHE A 354 16.67 -1.51 21.43
C PHE A 354 17.06 -0.31 22.29
N ASP A 355 18.11 0.39 21.90
CA ASP A 355 18.46 1.67 22.52
C ASP A 355 17.53 2.77 21.99
N CYS A 356 17.15 3.73 22.84
CA CYS A 356 16.24 4.82 22.47
C CYS A 356 16.74 5.65 21.29
N SER A 357 18.06 5.72 21.08
CA SER A 357 18.68 6.41 19.96
C SER A 357 18.61 5.66 18.63
N GLN A 358 18.19 4.39 18.62
CA GLN A 358 18.09 3.61 17.39
C GLN A 358 16.93 4.07 16.49
N GLU A 359 17.14 3.92 15.19
CA GLU A 359 16.14 4.26 14.18
C GLU A 359 15.02 3.21 14.12
N ILE A 360 13.79 3.69 13.93
CA ILE A 360 12.59 2.85 13.80
C ILE A 360 12.72 1.84 12.64
N GLU A 361 13.37 2.20 11.53
CA GLU A 361 13.60 1.30 10.39
C GLU A 361 14.57 0.16 10.73
N ALA A 362 15.62 0.46 11.50
CA ALA A 362 16.57 -0.56 11.97
C ALA A 362 15.89 -1.51 12.97
N ALA A 363 15.09 -0.97 13.89
CA ALA A 363 14.27 -1.77 14.80
C ALA A 363 13.27 -2.65 14.04
N SER A 364 12.63 -2.12 12.98
CA SER A 364 11.74 -2.88 12.11
C SER A 364 12.44 -4.03 11.42
N LYS A 365 13.62 -3.81 10.83
CA LYS A 365 14.39 -4.86 10.15
C LYS A 365 14.78 -5.98 11.12
N ALA A 366 15.20 -5.63 12.33
CA ALA A 366 15.56 -6.60 13.35
C ALA A 366 14.35 -7.43 13.82
N ILE A 367 13.16 -6.83 13.90
CA ILE A 367 11.91 -7.56 14.15
C ILE A 367 11.60 -8.46 12.96
N THR A 368 11.50 -7.94 11.75
CA THR A 368 11.15 -8.72 10.56
C THR A 368 12.14 -9.87 10.27
N ALA A 369 13.41 -9.74 10.65
CA ALA A 369 14.43 -10.78 10.49
C ALA A 369 14.38 -11.90 11.54
N ALA A 370 13.66 -11.73 12.66
CA ALA A 370 13.54 -12.76 13.68
C ALA A 370 12.60 -13.89 13.22
N GLU A 371 13.08 -15.14 13.26
CA GLU A 371 12.32 -16.33 12.83
C GLU A 371 11.02 -16.55 13.65
N ASP A 372 10.97 -16.07 14.90
CA ASP A 372 9.85 -16.22 15.86
C ASP A 372 8.97 -14.95 15.98
N ASN A 373 8.66 -14.30 14.87
CA ASN A 373 7.94 -13.02 14.86
C ASN A 373 6.57 -13.01 15.58
N TYR A 374 5.93 -14.17 15.72
CA TYR A 374 4.59 -14.31 16.30
C TYR A 374 4.55 -14.18 17.84
N LEU A 375 5.67 -14.39 18.54
CA LEU A 375 5.73 -14.32 20.01
C LEU A 375 6.09 -12.92 20.53
N ARG A 376 6.77 -12.11 19.71
CA ARG A 376 7.37 -10.84 20.13
C ARG A 376 6.39 -9.67 19.99
N GLN A 377 5.41 -9.63 20.89
CA GLN A 377 4.39 -8.55 20.94
C GLN A 377 4.94 -7.21 21.42
N HIS A 378 5.95 -7.24 22.28
CA HIS A 378 6.64 -6.08 22.81
C HIS A 378 8.15 -6.29 22.74
N PHE A 379 8.88 -5.21 22.55
CA PHE A 379 10.32 -5.15 22.74
C PHE A 379 10.67 -4.10 23.79
N ILE A 380 11.82 -4.29 24.41
CA ILE A 380 12.31 -3.44 25.48
C ILE A 380 13.09 -2.27 24.89
N VAL A 381 12.87 -1.08 25.43
CA VAL A 381 13.67 0.09 25.12
C VAL A 381 14.55 0.44 26.30
N THR A 382 15.82 0.75 26.00
CA THR A 382 16.80 1.17 27.00
C THR A 382 17.42 2.52 26.66
N ASP A 383 17.81 3.29 27.68
CA ASP A 383 18.79 4.38 27.55
C ASP A 383 20.07 3.93 28.26
N LYS A 384 21.16 3.80 27.50
CA LYS A 384 22.48 3.35 28.03
C LYS A 384 22.37 2.02 28.80
N GLY A 385 21.55 1.10 28.30
CA GLY A 385 21.31 -0.22 28.87
C GLY A 385 20.34 -0.27 30.05
N ARG A 386 19.84 0.86 30.56
CA ARG A 386 18.80 0.87 31.60
C ARG A 386 17.41 0.85 31.00
N TYR A 387 16.50 0.09 31.60
CA TYR A 387 15.10 0.01 31.18
C TYR A 387 14.42 1.38 31.22
N ILE A 388 13.78 1.80 30.12
CA ILE A 388 12.96 3.02 30.06
C ILE A 388 11.52 2.77 29.59
N GLY A 389 11.24 1.65 28.92
CA GLY A 389 9.89 1.39 28.44
C GLY A 389 9.78 0.15 27.56
N LEU A 390 8.54 -0.15 27.14
CA LEU A 390 8.22 -1.15 26.12
C LEU A 390 7.64 -0.48 24.89
N VAL A 391 7.87 -1.05 23.72
CA VAL A 391 7.18 -0.64 22.49
C VAL A 391 6.42 -1.84 21.94
N ASN A 392 5.18 -1.61 21.53
CA ASN A 392 4.38 -2.60 20.85
C ASN A 392 4.77 -2.66 19.37
N THR A 393 5.02 -3.87 18.86
CA THR A 393 5.38 -4.11 17.45
C THR A 393 4.34 -3.51 16.48
N LYS A 394 3.05 -3.54 16.81
CA LYS A 394 1.98 -2.91 16.02
C LYS A 394 2.14 -1.39 15.93
N ASN A 395 2.54 -0.72 17.02
CA ASN A 395 2.71 0.74 17.05
C ASN A 395 3.95 1.17 16.26
N LEU A 396 5.01 0.34 16.28
CA LEU A 396 6.18 0.52 15.42
C LEU A 396 5.79 0.41 13.94
N LEU A 397 5.12 -0.68 13.55
CA LEU A 397 4.67 -0.89 12.17
C LEU A 397 3.73 0.22 11.70
N LYS A 398 2.75 0.61 12.54
CA LYS A 398 1.84 1.73 12.25
C LYS A 398 2.61 3.03 12.03
N SER A 399 3.62 3.32 12.86
CA SER A 399 4.43 4.54 12.72
C SER A 399 5.23 4.56 11.43
N ILE A 400 5.74 3.41 10.98
CA ILE A 400 6.40 3.26 9.68
C ILE A 400 5.40 3.51 8.55
N THR A 401 4.21 2.92 8.63
CA THR A 401 3.14 3.14 7.66
C THR A 401 2.74 4.61 7.60
N ASP A 402 2.58 5.29 8.74
CA ASP A 402 2.21 6.70 8.80
C ASP A 402 3.31 7.59 8.18
N ILE A 403 4.59 7.27 8.41
CA ILE A 403 5.73 7.94 7.78
C ILE A 403 5.72 7.73 6.26
N GLN A 404 5.48 6.51 5.79
CA GLN A 404 5.43 6.18 4.37
C GLN A 404 4.20 6.78 3.66
N MET A 405 3.03 6.78 4.30
CA MET A 405 1.82 7.41 3.77
C MET A 405 1.99 8.93 3.61
N LYS A 406 2.66 9.60 4.55
CA LYS A 406 3.00 11.02 4.41
C LYS A 406 3.93 11.27 3.22
N LYS A 407 4.92 10.39 2.99
CA LYS A 407 5.82 10.47 1.83
C LYS A 407 5.04 10.32 0.50
N ALA A 408 4.16 9.34 0.39
CA ALA A 408 3.40 9.07 -0.84
C ALA A 408 2.36 10.15 -1.17
N ARG A 409 1.65 10.66 -0.15
CA ARG A 409 0.57 11.65 -0.35
C ARG A 409 1.08 12.98 -0.90
N TYR A 410 2.32 13.34 -0.56
CA TYR A 410 2.86 14.65 -0.89
C TYR A 410 4.02 14.61 -1.88
N ALA A 411 4.34 13.46 -2.45
CA ALA A 411 5.32 13.36 -3.53
C ALA A 411 4.76 13.91 -4.85
N ASN A 412 5.62 14.49 -5.66
CA ASN A 412 5.29 14.86 -7.02
C ASN A 412 5.11 13.59 -7.88
N PRO A 413 3.98 13.42 -8.59
CA PRO A 413 3.66 12.17 -9.29
C PRO A 413 4.61 11.85 -10.45
N LEU A 414 5.36 12.84 -10.96
CA LEU A 414 6.26 12.65 -12.09
C LEU A 414 7.67 12.22 -11.66
N THR A 415 8.20 12.83 -10.60
CA THR A 415 9.59 12.63 -10.17
C THR A 415 9.71 11.87 -8.85
N LEU A 416 8.60 11.65 -8.14
CA LEU A 416 8.52 11.06 -6.80
C LEU A 416 9.24 11.86 -5.70
N LEU A 417 9.79 13.03 -6.04
CA LEU A 417 10.39 13.94 -5.09
C LEU A 417 9.32 14.57 -4.18
N PRO A 418 9.66 14.93 -2.94
CA PRO A 418 8.74 15.66 -2.05
C PRO A 418 8.18 16.93 -2.70
N GLY A 419 6.87 17.11 -2.65
CA GLY A 419 6.15 18.29 -3.15
C GLY A 419 5.97 19.38 -2.08
N ASN A 420 5.01 20.28 -2.29
CA ASN A 420 4.89 21.53 -1.52
C ASN A 420 4.78 21.33 0.00
N VAL A 421 3.95 20.40 0.47
CA VAL A 421 3.73 20.24 1.92
C VAL A 421 5.01 19.82 2.67
N PRO A 422 5.75 18.77 2.24
CA PRO A 422 7.05 18.44 2.83
C PRO A 422 8.08 19.58 2.73
N ILE A 423 8.11 20.32 1.60
CA ILE A 423 9.00 21.47 1.44
C ILE A 423 8.74 22.49 2.56
N ASP A 424 7.48 22.88 2.74
CA ASP A 424 7.07 23.86 3.74
C ASP A 424 7.32 23.36 5.18
N GLU A 425 6.97 22.10 5.47
CA GLU A 425 7.23 21.48 6.78
C GLU A 425 8.72 21.47 7.13
N HIS A 426 9.60 21.20 6.15
CA HIS A 426 11.04 21.16 6.36
C HIS A 426 11.65 22.54 6.56
N ILE A 427 11.21 23.54 5.79
CA ILE A 427 11.61 24.93 5.98
C ILE A 427 11.19 25.40 7.38
N GLN A 428 9.92 25.18 7.76
CA GLN A 428 9.41 25.62 9.05
C GLN A 428 10.15 24.96 10.21
N ARG A 429 10.43 23.65 10.11
CA ARG A 429 11.23 22.94 11.12
C ARG A 429 12.61 23.58 11.33
N LEU A 430 13.32 23.91 10.24
CA LEU A 430 14.65 24.51 10.33
C LEU A 430 14.60 25.88 10.99
N LEU A 431 13.55 26.67 10.72
CA LEU A 431 13.30 27.96 11.36
C LEU A 431 13.00 27.78 12.85
N ASP A 432 12.09 26.87 13.21
CA ASP A 432 11.72 26.58 14.60
C ASP A 432 12.93 26.11 15.43
N GLN A 433 13.83 25.33 14.81
CA GLN A 433 15.09 24.85 15.41
C GLN A 433 16.21 25.90 15.41
N LYS A 434 15.98 27.09 14.82
CA LYS A 434 16.98 28.15 14.62
C LYS A 434 18.24 27.66 13.92
N GLN A 435 18.09 26.64 13.06
CA GLN A 435 19.17 26.07 12.30
C GLN A 435 19.43 26.95 11.06
N ARG A 436 20.71 27.17 10.72
CA ARG A 436 21.06 27.87 9.48
C ARG A 436 20.89 26.95 8.29
N PHE A 437 20.32 27.47 7.21
CA PHE A 437 20.16 26.75 5.95
C PHE A 437 20.19 27.71 4.76
N SER A 438 20.25 27.19 3.54
CA SER A 438 20.06 27.97 2.32
C SER A 438 19.01 27.33 1.42
N LEU A 439 18.14 28.13 0.83
CA LEU A 439 17.08 27.71 -0.08
C LEU A 439 17.46 28.07 -1.51
N ALA A 440 17.40 27.13 -2.44
CA ALA A 440 17.57 27.39 -3.86
C ALA A 440 16.38 26.89 -4.68
N TYR A 441 15.78 27.77 -5.49
CA TYR A 441 14.84 27.37 -6.53
C TYR A 441 15.58 27.07 -7.82
N VAL A 442 15.20 26.00 -8.49
CA VAL A 442 15.78 25.51 -9.74
C VAL A 442 14.66 25.43 -10.78
N ASP A 443 14.92 25.94 -11.98
CA ASP A 443 13.91 26.04 -13.04
C ASP A 443 14.56 25.92 -14.43
N LEU A 444 13.80 25.43 -15.42
CA LEU A 444 14.28 25.21 -16.78
C LEU A 444 13.99 26.42 -17.70
N ASN A 445 15.06 27.02 -18.22
CA ASN A 445 14.96 28.02 -19.29
C ASN A 445 14.51 27.34 -20.59
N PHE A 446 13.59 27.98 -21.31
CA PHE A 446 13.05 27.52 -22.61
C PHE A 446 12.31 26.16 -22.57
N PHE A 447 11.78 25.74 -21.42
CA PHE A 447 11.07 24.46 -21.29
C PHE A 447 9.77 24.38 -22.09
N LYS A 448 8.98 25.46 -22.13
CA LYS A 448 7.76 25.50 -22.93
C LYS A 448 8.05 25.34 -24.45
N PRO A 449 8.95 26.15 -25.07
CA PRO A 449 9.38 25.92 -26.45
C PRO A 449 9.90 24.50 -26.71
N PHE A 450 10.63 23.91 -25.76
CA PHE A 450 11.09 22.53 -25.88
C PHE A 450 9.92 21.54 -25.96
N ASN A 451 8.91 21.67 -25.10
CA ASN A 451 7.71 20.82 -25.14
C ASN A 451 6.90 21.01 -26.41
N ASP A 452 6.79 22.25 -26.90
CA ASP A 452 6.07 22.56 -28.13
C ASP A 452 6.74 21.89 -29.34
N GLN A 453 8.07 21.77 -29.35
CA GLN A 453 8.84 21.14 -30.45
C GLN A 453 8.96 19.61 -30.33
N PHE A 454 9.28 19.10 -29.14
CA PHE A 454 9.63 17.68 -28.94
C PHE A 454 8.55 16.86 -28.25
N GLY A 455 7.45 17.50 -27.84
CA GLY A 455 6.31 16.88 -27.16
C GLY A 455 6.52 16.66 -25.66
N TYR A 456 5.40 16.63 -24.93
CA TYR A 456 5.39 16.49 -23.47
C TYR A 456 6.07 15.22 -22.94
N ARG A 457 6.03 14.09 -23.68
CA ARG A 457 6.73 12.86 -23.26
C ARG A 457 8.23 13.07 -23.11
N ARG A 458 8.85 13.86 -24.00
CA ARG A 458 10.28 14.17 -23.93
C ARG A 458 10.57 15.18 -22.84
N GLY A 459 9.66 16.16 -22.64
CA GLY A 459 9.68 17.07 -21.50
C GLY A 459 9.67 16.34 -20.15
N ASP A 460 8.75 15.41 -19.98
CA ASP A 460 8.65 14.58 -18.77
C ASP A 460 9.92 13.77 -18.52
N ALA A 461 10.57 13.27 -19.58
CA ALA A 461 11.85 12.58 -19.47
C ALA A 461 12.97 13.51 -18.98
N VAL A 462 12.98 14.77 -19.42
CA VAL A 462 13.91 15.79 -18.93
C VAL A 462 13.65 16.09 -17.44
N LEU A 463 12.39 16.24 -17.02
CA LEU A 463 12.04 16.52 -15.62
C LEU A 463 12.43 15.37 -14.68
N ARG A 464 12.16 14.11 -15.07
CA ARG A 464 12.60 12.92 -14.31
C ARG A 464 14.12 12.86 -14.19
N TRP A 465 14.82 13.12 -15.30
CA TRP A 465 16.27 13.13 -15.31
C TRP A 465 16.85 14.27 -14.46
N LEU A 466 16.26 15.46 -14.51
CA LEU A 466 16.66 16.59 -13.67
C LEU A 466 16.47 16.25 -12.18
N GLY A 467 15.34 15.67 -11.79
CA GLY A 467 15.12 15.24 -10.40
C GLY A 467 16.25 14.31 -9.90
N LYS A 468 16.59 13.29 -10.69
CA LYS A 468 17.68 12.36 -10.38
C LYS A 468 19.04 13.06 -10.33
N LEU A 469 19.32 13.97 -11.28
CA LEU A 469 20.55 14.75 -11.30
C LEU A 469 20.70 15.59 -10.03
N LEU A 470 19.63 16.22 -9.56
CA LEU A 470 19.65 17.03 -8.33
C LEU A 470 19.97 16.17 -7.10
N GLU A 471 19.38 14.98 -6.98
CA GLU A 471 19.69 14.04 -5.90
C GLU A 471 21.15 13.54 -5.96
N GLU A 472 21.65 13.19 -7.15
CA GLU A 472 23.02 12.67 -7.32
C GLU A 472 24.12 13.71 -7.08
N GLN A 473 23.84 14.99 -7.35
CA GLN A 473 24.83 16.07 -7.25
C GLN A 473 24.79 16.83 -5.91
N THR A 474 23.92 16.42 -4.98
CA THR A 474 23.80 17.07 -3.68
C THR A 474 24.16 16.12 -2.54
N SER A 475 24.58 16.69 -1.40
CA SER A 475 24.95 15.92 -0.23
C SER A 475 23.76 15.21 0.42
N HIS A 476 24.02 14.18 1.23
CA HIS A 476 22.96 13.51 2.04
C HIS A 476 22.26 14.43 3.05
N SER A 477 22.74 15.64 3.29
CA SER A 477 22.05 16.63 4.15
C SER A 477 21.21 17.62 3.36
N THR A 478 21.21 17.54 2.02
CA THR A 478 20.45 18.46 1.17
C THR A 478 19.07 17.86 0.90
N PHE A 479 18.03 18.61 1.23
CA PHE A 479 16.67 18.27 0.82
C PHE A 479 16.48 18.63 -0.66
N VAL A 480 15.86 17.74 -1.44
CA VAL A 480 15.48 17.96 -2.84
C VAL A 480 13.97 17.79 -2.96
N GLY A 481 13.29 18.75 -3.59
CA GLY A 481 11.84 18.74 -3.78
C GLY A 481 11.42 19.17 -5.18
N HIS A 482 10.21 18.78 -5.58
CA HIS A 482 9.60 19.14 -6.86
C HIS A 482 8.22 19.77 -6.62
N VAL A 483 8.15 21.10 -6.78
CA VAL A 483 6.96 21.93 -6.54
C VAL A 483 5.87 21.64 -7.58
N GLY A 484 6.25 21.66 -8.87
CA GLY A 484 5.37 21.35 -9.99
C GLY A 484 5.84 21.97 -11.31
N GLY A 485 5.42 21.41 -12.44
CA GLY A 485 5.88 21.88 -13.76
C GLY A 485 7.39 21.66 -13.92
N ASP A 486 8.14 22.73 -14.11
CA ASP A 486 9.60 22.77 -14.19
C ASP A 486 10.28 23.35 -12.93
N ASP A 487 9.53 23.55 -11.84
CA ASP A 487 10.02 24.13 -10.59
C ASP A 487 10.48 23.09 -9.56
N PHE A 488 11.77 23.14 -9.21
CA PHE A 488 12.40 22.32 -8.17
C PHE A 488 12.96 23.19 -7.04
N VAL A 489 13.15 22.58 -5.87
CA VAL A 489 13.67 23.23 -4.66
C VAL A 489 14.80 22.39 -4.07
N LEU A 490 15.87 23.06 -3.65
CA LEU A 490 16.96 22.50 -2.86
C LEU A 490 17.04 23.25 -1.53
N ILE A 491 17.18 22.53 -0.41
CA ILE A 491 17.41 23.13 0.91
C ILE A 491 18.72 22.55 1.46
N PHE A 492 19.72 23.41 1.60
CA PHE A 492 21.05 23.06 2.06
C PHE A 492 21.19 23.36 3.55
N GLU A 493 21.41 22.33 4.37
CA GLU A 493 21.74 22.51 5.79
C GLU A 493 23.22 22.87 6.02
N SER A 494 24.04 22.84 4.97
CA SER A 494 25.48 23.15 4.96
C SER A 494 25.82 24.34 4.06
N GLU A 495 26.98 24.98 4.28
CA GLU A 495 27.46 26.14 3.50
C GLU A 495 28.04 25.76 2.10
N CYS A 496 27.48 24.73 1.44
CA CYS A 496 27.95 24.24 0.14
C CYS A 496 27.10 24.66 -1.07
N MET A 497 26.01 25.41 -0.85
CA MET A 497 25.04 25.79 -1.90
C MET A 497 25.70 26.30 -3.19
N GLN A 498 26.66 27.22 -3.10
CA GLN A 498 27.30 27.78 -4.29
C GLN A 498 28.05 26.72 -5.11
N GLN A 499 28.82 25.85 -4.45
CA GLN A 499 29.59 24.81 -5.13
C GLN A 499 28.68 23.74 -5.74
N ASP A 500 27.67 23.30 -4.99
CA ASP A 500 26.72 22.28 -5.45
C ASP A 500 25.88 22.80 -6.62
N CYS A 501 25.36 24.02 -6.54
CA CYS A 501 24.60 24.62 -7.64
C CYS A 501 25.45 24.82 -8.91
N GLN A 502 26.74 25.17 -8.78
CA GLN A 502 27.64 25.25 -9.93
C GLN A 502 27.92 23.88 -10.55
N ASN A 503 28.10 22.85 -9.72
CA ASN A 503 28.28 21.47 -10.19
C ASN A 503 27.03 20.96 -10.92
N ILE A 504 25.85 21.21 -10.36
CA ILE A 504 24.56 20.88 -10.98
C ILE A 504 24.45 21.54 -12.36
N ILE A 505 24.76 22.84 -12.48
CA ILE A 505 24.74 23.55 -13.77
C ILE A 505 25.71 22.93 -14.79
N ALA A 506 26.92 22.58 -14.37
CA ALA A 506 27.93 21.98 -15.25
C ALA A 506 27.47 20.61 -15.77
N LYS A 507 27.00 19.74 -14.86
CA LYS A 507 26.49 18.41 -15.20
C LYS A 507 25.20 18.46 -16.01
N PHE A 508 24.32 19.41 -15.71
CA PHE A 508 23.12 19.64 -16.49
C PHE A 508 23.47 19.99 -17.94
N SER A 509 24.38 20.96 -18.13
CA SER A 509 24.78 21.44 -19.46
C SER A 509 25.47 20.37 -20.31
N GLU A 510 26.14 19.40 -19.68
CA GLU A 510 26.70 18.22 -20.35
C GLU A 510 25.63 17.18 -20.68
N GLY A 511 24.79 16.82 -19.69
CA GLY A 511 23.81 15.75 -19.81
C GLY A 511 22.62 16.08 -20.70
N ILE A 512 22.20 17.35 -20.75
CA ILE A 512 21.04 17.79 -21.52
C ILE A 512 21.23 17.58 -23.03
N LYS A 513 22.48 17.54 -23.51
CA LYS A 513 22.81 17.29 -24.92
C LYS A 513 22.27 15.96 -25.43
N LYS A 514 22.07 14.96 -24.55
CA LYS A 514 21.52 13.64 -24.89
C LYS A 514 20.05 13.71 -25.35
N PHE A 515 19.36 14.80 -25.06
CA PHE A 515 17.95 14.99 -25.43
C PHE A 515 17.80 15.67 -26.80
N TYR A 516 18.89 16.01 -27.49
CA TYR A 516 18.92 16.69 -28.78
C TYR A 516 19.52 15.83 -29.89
N SER A 517 19.21 16.13 -31.15
CA SER A 517 19.86 15.47 -32.31
C SER A 517 21.26 16.04 -32.55
N ALA A 518 22.07 15.35 -33.38
CA ALA A 518 23.38 15.86 -33.78
C ALA A 518 23.29 17.17 -34.58
N GLU A 519 22.20 17.36 -35.34
CA GLU A 519 21.95 18.60 -36.09
C GLU A 519 21.66 19.77 -35.13
N ASP A 520 20.76 19.58 -34.16
CA ASP A 520 20.41 20.60 -33.16
C ASP A 520 21.63 21.07 -32.36
N LEU A 521 22.52 20.14 -32.01
CA LEU A 521 23.74 20.42 -31.26
C LEU A 521 24.79 21.19 -32.09
N SER A 522 24.82 20.98 -33.41
CA SER A 522 25.75 21.68 -34.31
C SER A 522 25.38 23.15 -34.52
N GLU A 523 24.08 23.45 -34.53
CA GLU A 523 23.57 24.80 -34.72
C GLU A 523 23.44 25.58 -33.39
N ASN A 524 23.47 24.89 -32.25
CA ASN A 524 23.33 25.44 -30.89
C ASN A 524 22.00 26.20 -30.66
N TYR A 525 20.99 25.92 -31.47
CA TYR A 525 19.60 26.36 -31.33
C TYR A 525 18.67 25.30 -31.91
N VAL A 526 17.41 25.34 -31.49
CA VAL A 526 16.33 24.51 -32.02
C VAL A 526 15.41 25.38 -32.86
N ASN A 527 15.08 24.92 -34.07
CA ASN A 527 14.04 25.55 -34.89
C ASN A 527 12.66 25.10 -34.38
N GLY A 528 11.79 26.06 -34.07
CA GLY A 528 10.41 25.83 -33.66
C GLY A 528 9.47 26.89 -34.23
N THR A 529 8.20 26.85 -33.84
CA THR A 529 7.21 27.88 -34.20
C THR A 529 6.76 28.64 -32.98
N ASP A 530 6.63 29.96 -33.09
CA ASP A 530 6.01 30.77 -32.03
C ASP A 530 4.50 30.49 -31.93
N ARG A 531 3.82 31.11 -30.95
CA ARG A 531 2.36 30.95 -30.77
C ARG A 531 1.50 31.43 -31.94
N GLN A 532 2.10 32.13 -32.91
CA GLN A 532 1.46 32.68 -34.11
C GLN A 532 1.82 31.85 -35.36
N GLY A 533 2.59 30.77 -35.21
CA GLY A 533 3.01 29.88 -36.29
C GLY A 533 4.24 30.36 -37.07
N ASN A 534 4.91 31.41 -36.62
CA ASN A 534 6.11 31.91 -37.29
C ASN A 534 7.33 31.05 -36.91
N PRO A 535 8.21 30.69 -37.87
CA PRO A 535 9.48 30.04 -37.55
C PRO A 535 10.32 30.92 -36.63
N CYS A 536 10.76 30.38 -35.50
CA CYS A 536 11.65 31.04 -34.57
C CYS A 536 12.70 30.07 -34.03
N ARG A 537 13.82 30.63 -33.58
CA ARG A 537 14.95 29.88 -33.04
C ARG A 537 15.00 30.06 -31.54
N PHE A 538 15.07 28.96 -30.81
CA PHE A 538 15.22 28.96 -29.35
C PHE A 538 16.55 28.33 -28.97
N ASN A 539 17.15 28.83 -27.90
CA ASN A 539 18.36 28.21 -27.36
C ASN A 539 18.04 26.83 -26.78
N LEU A 540 19.08 26.02 -26.61
CA LEU A 540 18.99 24.77 -25.85
C LEU A 540 18.53 25.04 -24.41
N LEU A 541 17.93 24.02 -23.79
CA LEU A 541 17.49 24.07 -22.40
C LEU A 541 18.65 24.47 -21.50
N GLY A 542 18.41 25.45 -20.64
CA GLY A 542 19.33 25.91 -19.61
C GLY A 542 18.70 25.79 -18.23
N LEU A 543 19.52 25.86 -17.19
CA LEU A 543 19.07 25.79 -15.80
C LEU A 543 19.22 27.14 -15.11
N ALA A 544 18.14 27.71 -14.60
CA ALA A 544 18.16 28.90 -13.77
C ALA A 544 18.05 28.50 -12.30
N ILE A 545 19.10 28.77 -11.51
CA ILE A 545 19.12 28.50 -10.07
C ILE A 545 19.20 29.81 -9.30
N GLY A 546 18.24 30.05 -8.41
CA GLY A 546 18.21 31.20 -7.51
C GLY A 546 18.34 30.77 -6.05
N GLY A 547 19.44 31.13 -5.40
CA GLY A 547 19.75 30.76 -4.01
C GLY A 547 19.65 31.91 -3.01
N VAL A 548 19.18 31.62 -1.80
CA VAL A 548 19.07 32.58 -0.69
C VAL A 548 19.42 31.88 0.63
N PRO A 549 20.37 32.42 1.41
CA PRO A 549 20.66 31.91 2.74
C PRO A 549 19.63 32.40 3.77
N SER A 550 19.33 31.58 4.78
CA SER A 550 18.26 31.83 5.76
C SER A 550 18.49 33.06 6.64
N TYR A 551 19.73 33.53 6.78
CA TYR A 551 20.02 34.77 7.52
C TYR A 551 19.46 36.05 6.84
N MET A 552 18.96 35.96 5.60
CA MET A 552 18.38 37.10 4.88
C MET A 552 16.96 37.45 5.34
N ILE A 553 16.30 36.55 6.07
CA ILE A 553 14.99 36.81 6.68
C ILE A 553 15.16 37.12 8.18
N THR A 554 14.32 38.00 8.69
CA THR A 554 14.28 38.39 10.11
C THR A 554 13.07 37.83 10.84
N THR A 555 12.20 37.11 10.13
CA THR A 555 10.96 36.50 10.55
C THR A 555 11.11 34.98 10.57
N ASP A 556 10.36 34.30 11.43
CA ASP A 556 10.31 32.82 11.48
C ASP A 556 9.26 32.24 10.50
N ASP A 557 8.96 32.97 9.41
CA ASP A 557 7.97 32.58 8.40
C ASP A 557 8.68 32.08 7.12
N GLY A 558 8.42 30.81 6.77
CA GLY A 558 8.95 30.19 5.55
C GLY A 558 8.53 30.89 4.25
N ALA A 559 7.42 31.62 4.23
CA ALA A 559 6.97 32.36 3.05
C ALA A 559 7.97 33.45 2.64
N ASP A 560 8.63 34.10 3.59
CA ASP A 560 9.53 35.23 3.32
C ASP A 560 10.80 34.78 2.59
N ILE A 561 11.38 33.63 2.98
CA ILE A 561 12.57 33.09 2.30
C ILE A 561 12.21 32.57 0.90
N ALA A 562 11.02 31.97 0.74
CA ALA A 562 10.54 31.53 -0.57
C ALA A 562 10.37 32.69 -1.55
N VAL A 563 9.84 33.84 -1.10
CA VAL A 563 9.72 35.07 -1.90
C VAL A 563 11.09 35.59 -2.35
N LEU A 564 12.09 35.60 -1.46
CA LEU A 564 13.45 36.02 -1.82
C LEU A 564 14.08 35.04 -2.82
N ALA A 565 13.89 33.73 -2.63
CA ALA A 565 14.46 32.73 -3.52
C ALA A 565 13.78 32.74 -4.91
N ALA A 566 12.48 33.03 -5.00
CA ALA A 566 11.79 33.28 -6.26
C ALA A 566 12.35 34.53 -6.99
N LYS A 567 12.73 35.59 -6.26
CA LYS A 567 13.40 36.77 -6.84
C LYS A 567 14.79 36.41 -7.37
N ALA A 568 15.58 35.65 -6.61
CA ALA A 568 16.88 35.14 -7.05
C ALA A 568 16.74 34.32 -8.35
N LYS A 569 15.71 33.46 -8.41
CA LYS A 569 15.39 32.66 -9.61
C LYS A 569 15.08 33.55 -10.81
N LYS A 570 14.27 34.60 -10.62
CA LYS A 570 13.92 35.55 -11.70
C LYS A 570 15.16 36.25 -12.25
N LEU A 571 16.15 36.59 -11.41
CA LEU A 571 17.43 37.13 -11.85
C LEU A 571 18.24 36.10 -12.65
N ALA A 572 18.28 34.83 -12.20
CA ALA A 572 18.95 33.76 -12.93
C ALA A 572 18.34 33.49 -14.32
N LYS A 573 17.03 33.71 -14.50
CA LYS A 573 16.33 33.60 -15.80
C LYS A 573 16.67 34.69 -16.81
N THR A 574 17.39 35.75 -16.42
CA THR A 574 17.76 36.83 -17.36
C THR A 574 18.88 36.43 -18.31
N SER A 575 19.62 35.36 -18.00
CA SER A 575 20.64 34.80 -18.88
C SER A 575 20.04 33.80 -19.87
N ASN A 576 20.57 33.84 -21.09
CA ASN A 576 20.27 32.89 -22.16
C ASN A 576 20.97 31.53 -21.97
N GLN A 577 21.74 31.35 -20.90
CA GLN A 577 22.46 30.13 -20.53
C GLN A 577 22.13 29.72 -19.09
N SER A 578 22.52 28.50 -18.72
CA SER A 578 22.41 28.04 -17.33
C SER A 578 23.17 28.95 -16.38
N GLN A 579 22.53 29.44 -15.32
CA GLN A 579 23.11 30.39 -14.38
C GLN A 579 22.64 30.15 -12.95
N PHE A 580 23.56 30.33 -12.00
CA PHE A 580 23.27 30.42 -10.57
C PHE A 580 23.38 31.88 -10.11
N VAL A 581 22.39 32.35 -9.36
CA VAL A 581 22.38 33.67 -8.71
C VAL A 581 22.08 33.49 -7.23
N GLN A 582 22.95 34.01 -6.38
CA GLN A 582 22.76 34.03 -4.93
C GLN A 582 22.44 35.46 -4.45
N LEU A 583 21.40 35.62 -3.63
CA LEU A 583 21.15 36.89 -2.94
C LEU A 583 21.93 36.93 -1.63
N ASN A 584 22.69 38.01 -1.44
CA ASN A 584 23.47 38.28 -0.24
C ASN A 584 23.08 39.65 0.33
N SER A 585 23.53 39.96 1.55
CA SER A 585 23.30 41.26 2.21
C SER A 585 23.86 42.47 1.43
N SER A 586 24.75 42.24 0.46
CA SER A 586 25.32 43.23 -0.45
C SER A 586 24.55 43.41 -1.76
N THR A 587 23.51 42.61 -2.03
CA THR A 587 22.74 42.70 -3.27
C THR A 587 21.72 43.85 -3.17
N PRO A 588 21.80 44.91 -4.00
CA PRO A 588 20.87 46.03 -3.90
C PRO A 588 19.43 45.58 -4.17
N LEU A 589 18.56 45.69 -3.16
CA LEU A 589 17.11 45.47 -3.29
C LEU A 589 16.43 46.46 -4.26
N THR A 590 17.16 47.43 -4.81
CA THR A 590 16.70 48.44 -5.78
C THR A 590 16.80 48.00 -7.25
N LEU A 591 17.41 46.85 -7.56
CA LEU A 591 17.33 46.21 -8.88
C LEU A 591 16.04 45.38 -9.07
N VAL A 592 15.08 45.51 -8.14
CA VAL A 592 14.00 44.53 -7.86
C VAL A 592 12.59 45.08 -8.13
N ASN A 593 12.43 46.18 -8.88
CA ASN A 593 11.11 46.61 -9.36
C ASN A 593 10.89 46.26 -10.83
#